data_AF-A0A2E8K1Q8-F1
#
_entry.id   AF-A0A2E8K1Q8-F1
#
_cell.length_a   1.000
_cell.length_b   1.000
_cell.length_c   1.000
_cell.angle_alpha   90.00
_cell.angle_beta   90.00
_cell.angle_gamma   90.00
#
_symmetry.space_group_name_H-M   'P 1'
#
loop_
_entity.id
_entity.type
_entity.pdbx_description
1 polymer ?
#
loop_
_entity_poly.entity_id
_entity_poly.type
_entity_poly.pdbx_seq_one_letter_code
_entity_poly.pdbx_strand_id
1 'polypeptide(L)'
;MSFSHATGSAPAICRSFLVPILLVMAIQSTAAAGDDQASGSSATADVGDHAAHAPADPPRERRRKGRGPLGDEDMERLIAVADDISPEWASSLRSRLAENPEEARADFRRNGRRLFGLLMLKDSNPELYKVRVAELALKKGIQDQAKQYHAILAKDPVGAERIASNLKELVLQSVDLELRARALELQALDTAVRELRSKLMSEVDESKTKAERVWKQLLEEPASGDQDTGPLDGLRPGSFPGGRLRPGSEQGRSSNANPDDRG
;
A
#
# COMPACT_ATOMS: atom_id res chain seq x y z
N MET A 1 -14.25 -37.71 56.37
CA MET A 1 -14.17 -36.35 55.82
C MET A 1 -13.54 -36.47 54.44
N SER A 2 -14.37 -36.48 53.40
CA SER A 2 -13.96 -36.74 52.02
C SER A 2 -13.69 -35.42 51.30
N PHE A 3 -12.47 -35.23 50.79
CA PHE A 3 -12.13 -34.09 49.93
C PHE A 3 -12.23 -34.51 48.47
N SER A 4 -13.16 -33.88 47.75
CA SER A 4 -13.29 -33.96 46.30
C SER A 4 -12.20 -33.11 45.63
N HIS A 5 -11.41 -33.70 44.74
CA HIS A 5 -10.54 -32.96 43.83
C HIS A 5 -11.30 -32.70 42.53
N ALA A 6 -11.58 -31.42 42.28
CA ALA A 6 -12.12 -30.92 41.01
C ALA A 6 -10.98 -30.78 39.98
N THR A 7 -11.17 -31.42 38.82
CA THR A 7 -10.33 -31.28 37.63
C THR A 7 -10.80 -30.07 36.81
N GLY A 8 -10.02 -28.99 36.87
CA GLY A 8 -10.24 -27.76 36.09
C GLY A 8 -9.46 -27.79 34.78
N SER A 9 -10.21 -27.95 33.69
CA SER A 9 -9.80 -27.92 32.28
C SER A 9 -9.13 -26.59 31.89
N ALA A 10 -7.97 -26.65 31.23
CA ALA A 10 -7.27 -25.51 30.66
C ALA A 10 -7.72 -25.27 29.20
N PRO A 11 -8.07 -24.03 28.79
CA PRO A 11 -8.36 -23.75 27.39
C PRO A 11 -7.07 -23.63 26.58
N ALA A 12 -6.99 -24.43 25.51
CA ALA A 12 -5.97 -24.38 24.49
C ALA A 12 -5.98 -23.02 23.79
N ILE A 13 -4.92 -22.25 24.00
CA ILE A 13 -4.66 -20.98 23.31
C ILE A 13 -4.35 -21.29 21.85
N CYS A 14 -5.29 -20.91 20.96
CA CYS A 14 -5.13 -20.95 19.51
C CYS A 14 -3.88 -20.17 19.10
N ARG A 15 -2.85 -20.90 18.65
CA ARG A 15 -1.70 -20.36 17.92
C ARG A 15 -2.14 -19.94 16.53
N SER A 16 -2.47 -18.66 16.35
CA SER A 16 -2.50 -18.03 15.04
C SER A 16 -1.13 -17.43 14.75
N PHE A 17 -0.34 -18.13 13.94
CA PHE A 17 0.87 -17.61 13.33
C PHE A 17 0.53 -16.79 12.07
N LEU A 18 1.46 -15.88 11.72
CA LEU A 18 1.73 -15.29 10.39
C LEU A 18 0.80 -14.13 9.96
N VAL A 19 1.27 -12.92 9.61
CA VAL A 19 2.59 -12.45 9.11
C VAL A 19 2.78 -10.96 9.47
N PRO A 20 3.91 -10.50 10.05
CA PRO A 20 4.35 -9.12 9.85
C PRO A 20 5.17 -9.03 8.57
N ILE A 21 4.75 -8.18 7.64
CA ILE A 21 5.51 -7.83 6.43
C ILE A 21 6.82 -7.18 6.90
N LEU A 22 7.89 -7.98 6.93
CA LEU A 22 9.27 -7.54 7.08
C LEU A 22 9.65 -6.76 5.81
N LEU A 23 9.59 -5.43 5.88
CA LEU A 23 10.27 -4.59 4.90
C LEU A 23 11.75 -4.51 5.28
N VAL A 24 12.53 -5.38 4.65
CA VAL A 24 13.99 -5.34 4.62
C VAL A 24 14.41 -4.04 3.91
N MET A 25 15.03 -3.12 4.64
CA MET A 25 15.85 -2.06 4.05
C MET A 25 17.14 -2.73 3.54
N ALA A 26 17.10 -3.25 2.30
CA ALA A 26 18.29 -3.68 1.61
C ALA A 26 19.03 -2.44 1.10
N ILE A 27 20.08 -2.05 1.83
CA ILE A 27 21.17 -1.26 1.29
C ILE A 27 21.89 -2.18 0.30
N GLN A 28 21.57 -2.07 -1.00
CA GLN A 28 22.28 -2.83 -2.02
C GLN A 28 23.60 -2.13 -2.33
N SER A 29 24.66 -2.69 -1.78
CA SER A 29 26.02 -2.57 -2.31
C SER A 29 26.31 -3.90 -3.02
N THR A 30 26.32 -3.93 -4.35
CA THR A 30 26.63 -5.15 -5.11
C THR A 30 27.93 -4.97 -5.89
N ALA A 31 28.94 -5.70 -5.41
CA ALA A 31 30.13 -6.10 -6.15
C ALA A 31 29.95 -7.55 -6.66
N ALA A 32 30.78 -7.90 -7.64
CA ALA A 32 30.68 -8.97 -8.64
C ALA A 32 30.72 -10.45 -8.21
N ALA A 33 30.38 -11.30 -9.21
CA ALA A 33 30.68 -12.74 -9.43
C ALA A 33 29.94 -13.77 -8.55
N GLY A 34 29.49 -14.94 -9.00
CA GLY A 34 29.57 -15.69 -10.26
C GLY A 34 29.11 -17.14 -9.99
N ASP A 35 28.64 -17.82 -11.05
CA ASP A 35 28.50 -19.27 -11.29
C ASP A 35 27.41 -20.16 -10.65
N ASP A 36 26.56 -20.66 -11.57
CA ASP A 36 26.16 -22.06 -11.86
C ASP A 36 25.86 -23.08 -10.75
N GLN A 37 24.62 -23.60 -10.76
CA GLN A 37 24.40 -25.03 -11.04
C GLN A 37 22.94 -25.37 -11.39
N ALA A 38 22.82 -26.24 -12.38
CA ALA A 38 21.61 -26.83 -12.94
C ALA A 38 21.25 -28.19 -12.30
N SER A 39 20.11 -28.74 -12.77
CA SER A 39 19.59 -30.13 -12.66
C SER A 39 18.46 -30.31 -11.63
N GLY A 40 17.28 -30.88 -11.91
CA GLY A 40 16.70 -31.46 -13.13
C GLY A 40 15.34 -32.12 -12.80
N SER A 41 14.45 -32.20 -13.81
CA SER A 41 13.37 -33.20 -14.09
C SER A 41 12.39 -33.64 -12.95
N SER A 42 11.06 -33.83 -13.09
CA SER A 42 10.27 -34.42 -14.20
C SER A 42 8.75 -34.30 -13.95
N ALA A 43 7.95 -34.58 -15.00
CA ALA A 43 6.58 -35.14 -15.01
C ALA A 43 5.38 -34.25 -14.59
N THR A 44 4.67 -33.62 -15.53
CA THR A 44 3.46 -34.09 -16.27
C THR A 44 2.21 -34.34 -15.41
N ALA A 45 1.20 -33.46 -15.54
CA ALA A 45 -0.22 -33.83 -15.51
C ALA A 45 -1.07 -32.74 -16.18
N ASP A 46 -1.58 -33.13 -17.35
CA ASP A 46 -2.64 -32.52 -18.14
C ASP A 46 -3.98 -32.56 -17.37
N VAL A 47 -4.60 -31.41 -17.14
CA VAL A 47 -6.02 -31.29 -16.73
C VAL A 47 -6.62 -30.00 -17.31
N GLY A 48 -7.42 -30.18 -18.36
CA GLY A 48 -8.82 -29.76 -18.35
C GLY A 48 -9.11 -28.27 -18.28
N ASP A 49 -9.09 -27.65 -19.46
CA ASP A 49 -9.49 -26.29 -19.80
C ASP A 49 -11.00 -26.06 -19.63
N HIS A 50 -11.41 -25.43 -18.52
CA HIS A 50 -12.74 -24.84 -18.33
C HIS A 50 -12.66 -23.54 -17.52
N ALA A 51 -12.03 -22.51 -18.09
CA ALA A 51 -12.08 -21.15 -17.57
C ALA A 51 -13.36 -20.44 -18.05
N ALA A 52 -14.35 -20.39 -17.15
CA ALA A 52 -15.52 -19.55 -17.29
C ALA A 52 -15.13 -18.07 -17.48
N HIS A 53 -15.78 -17.44 -18.45
CA HIS A 53 -15.59 -16.06 -18.87
C HIS A 53 -16.00 -15.10 -17.73
N ALA A 54 -15.05 -14.73 -16.88
CA ALA A 54 -15.23 -13.65 -15.91
C ALA A 54 -15.23 -12.30 -16.66
N PRO A 55 -16.19 -11.38 -16.40
CA PRO A 55 -16.18 -10.07 -17.02
C PRO A 55 -14.90 -9.34 -16.62
N ALA A 56 -14.15 -8.88 -17.63
CA ALA A 56 -12.92 -8.14 -17.44
C ALA A 56 -13.19 -6.90 -16.57
N ASP A 57 -12.58 -6.87 -15.39
CA ASP A 57 -12.47 -5.66 -14.58
C ASP A 57 -11.94 -4.52 -15.46
N PRO A 58 -12.54 -3.32 -15.44
CA PRO A 58 -12.04 -2.19 -16.21
C PRO A 58 -10.60 -1.87 -15.79
N PRO A 59 -9.73 -1.41 -16.73
CA PRO A 59 -8.33 -1.13 -16.45
C PRO A 59 -8.18 -0.21 -15.23
N ARG A 60 -7.45 -0.67 -14.20
CA ARG A 60 -7.10 0.09 -12.99
C ARG A 60 -6.15 1.27 -13.24
N GLU A 61 -6.11 1.81 -14.46
CA GLU A 61 -5.18 2.88 -14.87
C GLU A 61 -5.55 4.27 -14.34
N ARG A 62 -6.74 4.45 -13.76
CA ARG A 62 -7.18 5.77 -13.25
C ARG A 62 -6.76 6.10 -11.81
N ARG A 63 -6.00 5.24 -11.12
CA ARG A 63 -5.57 5.48 -9.72
C ARG A 63 -4.12 5.93 -9.51
N ARG A 64 -3.39 6.25 -10.58
CA ARG A 64 -2.08 6.93 -10.49
C ARG A 64 -2.18 8.35 -11.04
N LYS A 65 -3.12 9.15 -10.55
CA LYS A 65 -2.89 10.60 -10.53
C LYS A 65 -1.81 10.81 -9.48
N GLY A 66 -0.56 10.65 -9.91
CA GLY A 66 0.61 10.84 -9.07
C GLY A 66 0.46 12.19 -8.39
N ARG A 67 0.68 12.19 -7.07
CA ARG A 67 0.93 13.42 -6.31
C ARG A 67 1.90 14.25 -7.17
N GLY A 68 1.56 15.53 -7.42
CA GLY A 68 2.38 16.42 -8.24
C GLY A 68 3.84 16.46 -7.77
N PRO A 69 4.74 17.14 -8.50
CA PRO A 69 6.11 17.33 -8.03
C PRO A 69 6.11 17.82 -6.57
N LEU A 70 6.89 17.15 -5.71
CA LEU A 70 7.01 17.52 -4.30
C LEU A 70 7.71 18.88 -4.23
N GLY A 71 7.01 19.88 -3.72
CA GLY A 71 7.60 21.19 -3.49
C GLY A 71 8.57 21.18 -2.30
N ASP A 72 9.35 22.24 -2.16
CA ASP A 72 10.30 22.37 -1.04
C ASP A 72 9.61 22.37 0.33
N GLU A 73 8.41 22.94 0.40
CA GLU A 73 7.61 22.93 1.62
C GLU A 73 7.15 21.51 2.01
N ASP A 74 6.74 20.69 1.04
CA ASP A 74 6.40 19.28 1.29
C ASP A 74 7.62 18.52 1.82
N MET A 75 8.79 18.79 1.24
CA MET A 75 10.04 18.15 1.63
C MET A 75 10.43 18.50 3.07
N GLU A 76 10.34 19.77 3.47
CA GLU A 76 10.68 20.17 4.84
C GLU A 76 9.69 19.57 5.85
N ARG A 77 8.39 19.50 5.52
CA ARG A 77 7.40 18.83 6.38
C ARG A 77 7.72 17.35 6.58
N LEU A 78 8.17 16.65 5.53
CA LEU A 78 8.58 15.24 5.63
C LEU A 78 9.87 15.07 6.45
N ILE A 79 10.83 15.99 6.28
CA ILE A 79 12.07 16.01 7.06
C ILE A 79 11.76 16.26 8.54
N ALA A 80 10.82 17.15 8.87
CA ALA A 80 10.37 17.35 10.25
C ALA A 80 9.76 16.08 10.87
N VAL A 81 9.00 15.30 10.10
CA VAL A 81 8.51 13.99 10.57
C VAL A 81 9.65 12.99 10.78
N ALA A 82 10.66 13.00 9.91
CA ALA A 82 11.85 12.17 10.11
C ALA A 82 12.66 12.62 11.34
N ASP A 83 12.67 13.91 11.66
CA ASP A 83 13.34 14.50 12.82
C ASP A 83 12.69 14.06 14.12
N ASP A 84 11.35 14.05 14.14
CA ASP A 84 10.54 13.50 15.25
C ASP A 84 10.88 12.02 15.54
N ILE A 85 11.38 11.26 14.55
CA ILE A 85 11.75 9.84 14.68
C ILE A 85 13.23 9.68 15.07
N SER A 86 14.13 10.34 14.35
CA SER A 86 15.57 10.25 14.53
C SER A 86 16.24 11.47 13.89
N PRO A 87 16.83 12.38 14.67
CA PRO A 87 17.51 13.58 14.14
C PRO A 87 18.62 13.25 13.14
N GLU A 88 19.34 12.15 13.37
CA GLU A 88 20.36 11.65 12.43
C GLU A 88 19.77 11.30 11.05
N TRP A 89 18.55 10.76 11.03
CA TRP A 89 17.89 10.41 9.78
C TRP A 89 17.43 11.67 9.05
N ALA A 90 16.84 12.63 9.76
CA ALA A 90 16.51 13.94 9.19
C ALA A 90 17.74 14.67 8.63
N SER A 91 18.87 14.63 9.34
CA SER A 91 20.14 15.17 8.84
C SER A 91 20.58 14.49 7.54
N SER A 92 20.54 13.15 7.48
CA SER A 92 20.85 12.40 6.27
C SER A 92 19.94 12.79 5.09
N LEU A 93 18.65 13.00 5.35
CA LEU A 93 17.69 13.44 4.32
C LEU A 93 18.00 14.87 3.83
N ARG A 94 18.37 15.79 4.73
CA ARG A 94 18.80 17.14 4.36
C ARG A 94 20.07 17.12 3.50
N SER A 95 21.06 16.32 3.86
CA SER A 95 22.29 16.14 3.07
C SER A 95 21.98 15.65 1.66
N ARG A 96 21.14 14.60 1.52
CA ARG A 96 20.73 14.08 0.22
C ARG A 96 19.96 15.09 -0.62
N LEU A 97 19.12 15.90 0.01
CA LEU A 97 18.38 16.97 -0.68
C LEU A 97 19.31 18.09 -1.16
N ALA A 98 20.36 18.41 -0.40
CA ALA A 98 21.37 19.40 -0.78
C ALA A 98 22.30 18.91 -1.91
N GLU A 99 22.64 17.62 -1.91
CA GLU A 99 23.51 16.99 -2.92
C GLU A 99 22.80 16.84 -4.28
N ASN A 100 21.60 16.24 -4.29
CA ASN A 100 20.82 16.04 -5.52
C ASN A 100 19.30 16.16 -5.24
N PRO A 101 18.73 17.38 -5.33
CA PRO A 101 17.34 17.62 -4.97
C PRO A 101 16.34 16.79 -5.79
N GLU A 102 16.57 16.65 -7.09
CA GLU A 102 15.64 15.93 -7.99
C GLU A 102 15.61 14.43 -7.72
N GLU A 103 16.78 13.83 -7.50
CA GLU A 103 16.91 12.43 -7.15
C GLU A 103 16.32 12.15 -5.77
N ALA A 104 16.62 12.99 -4.77
CA ALA A 104 16.01 12.88 -3.45
C ALA A 104 14.47 12.94 -3.54
N ARG A 105 13.90 13.93 -4.23
CA ARG A 105 12.44 14.04 -4.43
C ARG A 105 11.86 12.82 -5.17
N ALA A 106 12.57 12.27 -6.16
CA ALA A 106 12.15 11.04 -6.82
C ALA A 106 12.13 9.84 -5.86
N ASP A 107 13.14 9.71 -5.02
CA ASP A 107 13.24 8.66 -4.00
C ASP A 107 12.15 8.78 -2.93
N PHE A 108 11.85 9.98 -2.47
CA PHE A 108 10.73 10.20 -1.54
C PHE A 108 9.38 9.81 -2.16
N ARG A 109 9.17 10.06 -3.45
CA ARG A 109 7.94 9.60 -4.12
C ARG A 109 7.83 8.08 -4.17
N ARG A 110 8.96 7.37 -4.33
CA ARG A 110 9.00 5.90 -4.41
C ARG A 110 8.91 5.23 -3.04
N ASN A 111 9.69 5.74 -2.09
CA ASN A 111 9.97 5.06 -0.81
C ASN A 111 9.42 5.82 0.41
N GLY A 112 9.04 7.09 0.26
CA GLY A 112 8.58 7.97 1.34
C GLY A 112 7.14 7.74 1.78
N ARG A 113 6.43 6.72 1.26
CA ARG A 113 5.01 6.43 1.60
C ARG A 113 4.76 6.39 3.11
N ARG A 114 5.71 5.87 3.88
CA ARG A 114 5.62 5.82 5.35
C ARG A 114 5.64 7.21 5.98
N LEU A 115 6.56 8.07 5.56
CA LEU A 115 6.65 9.46 6.05
C LEU A 115 5.41 10.27 5.63
N PHE A 116 4.88 10.06 4.43
CA PHE A 116 3.60 10.67 4.04
C PHE A 116 2.44 10.21 4.93
N GLY A 117 2.36 8.92 5.23
CA GLY A 117 1.33 8.39 6.12
C GLY A 117 1.41 9.01 7.51
N LEU A 118 2.63 9.15 8.05
CA LEU A 118 2.86 9.82 9.33
C LEU A 118 2.53 11.31 9.27
N LEU A 119 2.90 12.01 8.21
CA LEU A 119 2.54 13.41 8.02
C LEU A 119 1.03 13.61 8.03
N MET A 120 0.27 12.76 7.32
CA MET A 120 -1.19 12.79 7.35
C MET A 120 -1.76 12.49 8.73
N LEU A 121 -1.16 11.55 9.48
CA LEU A 121 -1.56 11.27 10.85
C LEU A 121 -1.30 12.45 11.78
N LYS A 122 -0.22 13.21 11.57
CA LYS A 122 0.10 14.40 12.38
C LYS A 122 -1.03 15.42 12.38
N ASP A 123 -1.70 15.57 11.25
CA ASP A 123 -2.84 16.48 11.10
C ASP A 123 -4.18 15.86 11.52
N SER A 124 -4.42 14.59 11.13
CA SER A 124 -5.74 13.95 11.28
C SER A 124 -5.95 13.20 12.60
N ASN A 125 -4.88 12.62 13.17
CA ASN A 125 -4.92 11.90 14.44
C ASN A 125 -3.57 12.04 15.17
N PRO A 126 -3.34 13.18 15.87
CA PRO A 126 -2.06 13.50 16.50
C PRO A 126 -1.63 12.50 17.58
N GLU A 127 -2.57 11.83 18.24
CA GLU A 127 -2.25 10.82 19.25
C GLU A 127 -1.71 9.53 18.61
N LEU A 128 -2.34 9.06 17.53
CA LEU A 128 -1.81 7.93 16.76
C LEU A 128 -0.45 8.27 16.13
N TYR A 129 -0.26 9.51 15.67
CA TYR A 129 1.03 9.99 15.19
C TYR A 129 2.14 9.80 16.23
N LYS A 130 1.95 10.31 17.45
CA LYS A 130 2.94 10.19 18.54
C LYS A 130 3.33 8.74 18.82
N VAL A 131 2.34 7.83 18.87
CA VAL A 131 2.61 6.41 19.14
C VAL A 131 3.39 5.77 17.99
N ARG A 132 3.04 6.06 16.73
CA ARG A 132 3.74 5.51 15.56
C ARG A 132 5.17 6.05 15.42
N VAL A 133 5.41 7.30 15.79
CA VAL A 133 6.76 7.89 15.85
C VAL A 133 7.58 7.21 16.96
N ALA A 134 7.02 7.05 18.16
CA ALA A 134 7.71 6.37 19.25
C ALA A 134 8.06 4.91 18.91
N GLU A 135 7.15 4.19 18.26
CA GLU A 135 7.38 2.81 17.78
C GLU A 135 8.58 2.75 16.82
N LEU A 136 8.69 3.72 15.93
CA LEU A 136 9.77 3.84 14.95
C LEU A 136 11.12 4.14 15.57
N ALA A 137 11.16 5.13 16.46
CA ALA A 137 12.35 5.48 17.22
C ALA A 137 12.83 4.27 18.05
N LEU A 138 11.91 3.57 18.70
CA LEU A 138 12.20 2.38 19.49
C LEU A 138 12.75 1.23 18.62
N LYS A 139 12.17 0.99 17.43
CA LYS A 139 12.68 -0.03 16.49
C LYS A 139 14.11 0.25 16.05
N LYS A 140 14.49 1.52 15.82
CA LYS A 140 15.89 1.90 15.57
C LYS A 140 16.76 1.55 16.78
N GLY A 141 16.33 1.96 17.98
CA GLY A 141 17.05 1.67 19.23
C GLY A 141 17.30 0.17 19.48
N ILE A 142 16.30 -0.67 19.19
CA ILE A 142 16.43 -2.14 19.25
C ILE A 142 17.51 -2.63 18.28
N GLN A 143 17.53 -2.15 17.03
CA GLN A 143 18.54 -2.54 16.05
C GLN A 143 19.94 -2.10 16.47
N ASP A 144 20.08 -0.89 16.99
CA ASP A 144 21.37 -0.37 17.44
C ASP A 144 21.90 -1.14 18.66
N GLN A 145 21.04 -1.46 19.63
CA GLN A 145 21.42 -2.33 20.76
C GLN A 145 21.76 -3.76 20.33
N ALA A 146 21.03 -4.33 19.37
CA ALA A 146 21.35 -5.66 18.85
C ALA A 146 22.73 -5.68 18.16
N LYS A 147 23.07 -4.64 17.39
CA LYS A 147 24.43 -4.50 16.81
C LYS A 147 25.49 -4.40 17.90
N GLN A 148 25.25 -3.58 18.94
CA GLN A 148 26.18 -3.44 20.07
C GLN A 148 26.37 -4.76 20.81
N TYR A 149 25.30 -5.50 21.07
CA TYR A 149 25.33 -6.83 21.68
C TYR A 149 26.29 -7.76 20.92
N HIS A 150 26.10 -7.89 19.61
CA HIS A 150 26.95 -8.76 18.78
C HIS A 150 28.41 -8.28 18.71
N ALA A 151 28.66 -6.97 18.75
CA ALA A 151 30.01 -6.41 18.71
C ALA A 151 30.83 -6.71 19.99
N ILE A 152 30.18 -6.85 21.15
CA ILE A 152 30.87 -7.06 22.43
C ILE A 152 30.78 -8.49 22.97
N LEU A 153 29.88 -9.33 22.45
CA LEU A 153 29.61 -10.68 22.96
C LEU A 153 30.86 -11.53 23.19
N ALA A 154 31.82 -11.49 22.27
CA ALA A 154 33.06 -12.26 22.39
C ALA A 154 34.10 -11.63 23.34
N LYS A 155 34.00 -10.32 23.62
CA LYS A 155 35.00 -9.55 24.38
C LYS A 155 34.59 -9.36 25.84
N ASP A 156 33.31 -9.14 26.08
CA ASP A 156 32.75 -8.89 27.40
C ASP A 156 31.36 -9.57 27.52
N PRO A 157 31.33 -10.85 27.92
CA PRO A 157 30.09 -11.59 28.08
C PRO A 157 29.16 -11.00 29.16
N VAL A 158 29.73 -10.39 30.22
CA VAL A 158 28.94 -9.79 31.31
C VAL A 158 28.28 -8.50 30.81
N GLY A 159 29.00 -7.68 30.06
CA GLY A 159 28.45 -6.51 29.37
C GLY A 159 27.37 -6.90 28.35
N ALA A 160 27.58 -7.98 27.59
CA ALA A 160 26.62 -8.49 26.63
C ALA A 160 25.29 -8.91 27.28
N GLU A 161 25.34 -9.56 28.45
CA GLU A 161 24.13 -9.95 29.19
C GLU A 161 23.31 -8.73 29.67
N ARG A 162 23.97 -7.64 30.04
CA ARG A 162 23.28 -6.37 30.37
C ARG A 162 22.57 -5.79 29.16
N ILE A 163 23.21 -5.80 27.98
CA ILE A 163 22.57 -5.35 26.73
C ILE A 163 21.40 -6.27 26.37
N ALA A 164 21.54 -7.58 26.54
CA ALA A 164 20.46 -8.53 26.27
C ALA A 164 19.24 -8.29 27.17
N SER A 165 19.46 -7.98 28.45
CA SER A 165 18.39 -7.62 29.38
C SER A 165 17.66 -6.33 28.95
N ASN A 166 18.41 -5.29 28.59
CA ASN A 166 17.82 -4.04 28.07
C ASN A 166 17.05 -4.29 26.75
N LEU A 167 17.60 -5.10 25.85
CA LEU A 167 16.97 -5.44 24.57
C LEU A 167 15.61 -6.11 24.79
N LYS A 168 15.52 -7.01 25.79
CA LYS A 168 14.25 -7.63 26.18
C LYS A 168 13.22 -6.60 26.63
N GLU A 169 13.61 -5.62 27.44
CA GLU A 169 12.72 -4.53 27.87
C GLU A 169 12.24 -3.66 26.70
N LEU A 170 13.14 -3.28 25.78
CA LEU A 170 12.76 -2.52 24.59
C LEU A 170 11.80 -3.31 23.68
N VAL A 171 12.00 -4.63 23.54
CA VAL A 171 11.09 -5.49 22.78
C VAL A 171 9.71 -5.53 23.43
N LEU A 172 9.61 -5.63 24.76
CA LEU A 172 8.32 -5.57 25.46
C LEU A 172 7.63 -4.22 25.23
N GLN A 173 8.35 -3.12 25.38
CA GLN A 173 7.84 -1.77 25.09
C GLN A 173 7.36 -1.64 23.64
N SER A 174 8.02 -2.29 22.68
CA SER A 174 7.61 -2.26 21.28
C SER A 174 6.26 -2.94 21.05
N VAL A 175 5.99 -4.05 21.74
CA VAL A 175 4.70 -4.73 21.70
C VAL A 175 3.61 -3.84 22.30
N ASP A 176 3.88 -3.19 23.42
CA ASP A 176 2.93 -2.27 24.07
C ASP A 176 2.57 -1.09 23.15
N LEU A 177 3.56 -0.48 22.50
CA LEU A 177 3.33 0.60 21.53
C LEU A 177 2.54 0.11 20.31
N GLU A 178 2.82 -1.09 19.80
CA GLU A 178 2.06 -1.68 18.70
C GLU A 178 0.60 -1.93 19.07
N LEU A 179 0.33 -2.46 20.27
CA LEU A 179 -1.02 -2.68 20.77
C LEU A 179 -1.77 -1.36 20.96
N ARG A 180 -1.11 -0.34 21.52
CA ARG A 180 -1.69 1.00 21.67
C ARG A 180 -2.00 1.63 20.31
N ALA A 181 -1.10 1.50 19.33
CA ALA A 181 -1.35 2.00 17.98
C ALA A 181 -2.57 1.32 17.34
N ARG A 182 -2.67 -0.01 17.46
CA ARG A 182 -3.83 -0.77 16.96
C ARG A 182 -5.13 -0.36 17.64
N ALA A 183 -5.12 -0.10 18.95
CA ALA A 183 -6.30 0.37 19.67
C ALA A 183 -6.77 1.75 19.15
N LEU A 184 -5.85 2.68 18.93
CA LEU A 184 -6.16 4.00 18.36
C LEU A 184 -6.65 3.92 16.91
N GLU A 185 -6.10 3.01 16.11
CA GLU A 185 -6.57 2.76 14.74
C GLU A 185 -8.00 2.21 14.73
N LEU A 186 -8.31 1.25 15.60
CA LEU A 186 -9.68 0.72 15.73
C LEU A 186 -10.66 1.80 16.18
N GLN A 187 -10.26 2.68 17.11
CA GLN A 187 -11.08 3.81 17.52
C GLN A 187 -11.32 4.81 16.36
N ALA A 188 -10.30 5.09 15.56
CA ALA A 188 -10.44 5.96 14.39
C ALA A 188 -11.38 5.35 13.34
N LEU A 189 -11.30 4.04 13.11
CA LEU A 189 -12.21 3.31 12.20
C LEU A 189 -13.65 3.33 12.70
N ASP A 190 -13.89 3.10 13.98
CA ASP A 190 -15.23 3.17 14.59
C ASP A 190 -15.83 4.58 14.42
N THR A 191 -15.03 5.62 14.62
CA THR A 191 -15.45 7.01 14.39
C THR A 191 -15.83 7.24 12.92
N ALA A 192 -14.99 6.84 11.97
CA ALA A 192 -15.26 6.99 10.54
C ALA A 192 -16.53 6.22 10.10
N VAL A 193 -16.76 5.02 10.63
CA VAL A 193 -17.98 4.24 10.35
C VAL A 193 -19.22 4.95 10.86
N ARG A 194 -19.17 5.56 12.05
CA ARG A 194 -20.30 6.35 12.60
C ARG A 194 -20.59 7.58 11.75
N GLU A 195 -19.56 8.29 11.30
CA GLU A 195 -19.71 9.45 10.41
C GLU A 195 -20.33 9.05 9.07
N LEU A 196 -19.84 7.98 8.44
CA LEU A 196 -20.40 7.46 7.18
C LEU A 196 -21.86 7.05 7.34
N ARG A 197 -22.21 6.41 8.47
CA ARG A 197 -23.60 6.05 8.78
C ARG A 197 -24.47 7.29 8.96
N SER A 198 -24.00 8.29 9.69
CA SER A 198 -24.73 9.55 9.89
C SER A 198 -24.95 10.27 8.56
N LYS A 199 -23.93 10.34 7.71
CA LYS A 199 -24.02 10.93 6.37
C LYS A 199 -25.04 10.19 5.51
N LEU A 200 -25.00 8.86 5.50
CA LEU A 200 -25.95 8.05 4.75
C LEU A 200 -27.40 8.29 5.22
N MET A 201 -27.64 8.44 6.53
CA MET A 201 -28.97 8.76 7.04
C MET A 201 -29.44 10.15 6.59
N SER A 202 -28.57 11.16 6.60
CA SER A 202 -28.88 12.48 6.03
C SER A 202 -29.27 12.39 4.55
N GLU A 203 -28.51 11.62 3.76
CA GLU A 203 -28.79 11.40 2.33
C GLU A 203 -30.14 10.67 2.12
N VAL A 204 -30.48 9.73 3.00
CA VAL A 204 -31.78 9.03 2.98
C VAL A 204 -32.92 9.98 3.32
N ASP A 205 -32.76 10.84 4.33
CA ASP A 205 -33.78 11.82 4.71
C ASP A 205 -34.01 12.86 3.59
N GLU A 206 -32.94 13.28 2.93
CA GLU A 206 -32.98 14.20 1.78
C GLU A 206 -33.49 13.53 0.49
N SER A 207 -33.49 12.20 0.42
CA SER A 207 -33.75 11.45 -0.82
C SER A 207 -35.12 11.73 -1.42
N LYS A 208 -36.17 11.86 -0.58
CA LYS A 208 -37.54 12.14 -1.02
C LYS A 208 -37.62 13.52 -1.67
N THR A 209 -37.09 14.55 -1.01
CA THR A 209 -37.05 15.91 -1.54
C THR A 209 -36.24 16.00 -2.84
N LYS A 210 -35.13 15.24 -2.92
CA LYS A 210 -34.33 15.15 -4.15
C LYS A 210 -35.10 14.47 -5.27
N ALA A 211 -35.81 13.38 -4.99
CA ALA A 211 -36.65 12.68 -5.95
C ALA A 211 -37.80 13.58 -6.45
N GLU A 212 -38.48 14.30 -5.56
CA GLU A 212 -39.52 15.27 -5.92
C GLU A 212 -38.98 16.40 -6.79
N ARG A 213 -37.78 16.91 -6.51
CA ARG A 213 -37.13 17.95 -7.33
C ARG A 213 -36.85 17.44 -8.74
N VAL A 214 -36.28 16.23 -8.85
CA VAL A 214 -35.99 15.60 -10.15
C VAL A 214 -37.29 15.34 -10.92
N TRP A 215 -38.35 14.85 -10.24
CA TRP A 215 -39.67 14.69 -10.86
C TRP A 215 -40.17 16.03 -11.41
N LYS A 216 -40.23 17.09 -10.60
CA LYS A 216 -40.72 18.40 -11.05
C LYS A 216 -39.94 18.92 -12.26
N GLN A 217 -38.61 18.81 -12.24
CA GLN A 217 -37.76 19.20 -13.38
C GLN A 217 -38.15 18.48 -14.67
N LEU A 218 -38.41 17.16 -14.62
CA LEU A 218 -38.82 16.38 -15.79
C LEU A 218 -40.21 16.76 -16.33
N LEU A 219 -41.09 17.32 -15.49
CA LEU A 219 -42.41 17.82 -15.94
C LEU A 219 -42.34 19.24 -16.51
N GLU A 220 -41.41 20.05 -16.02
CA GLU A 220 -41.21 21.45 -16.45
C GLU A 220 -40.32 21.57 -17.70
N GLU A 221 -39.49 20.56 -17.98
CA GLU A 221 -38.74 20.48 -19.23
C GLU A 221 -39.74 20.29 -20.38
N PRO A 222 -39.93 21.29 -21.27
CA PRO A 222 -40.82 21.10 -22.40
C PRO A 222 -40.27 19.93 -23.20
N ALA A 223 -41.15 19.00 -23.59
CA ALA A 223 -40.86 18.11 -24.70
C ALA A 223 -40.40 19.02 -25.84
N SER A 224 -39.10 19.09 -26.04
CA SER A 224 -38.50 19.75 -27.20
C SER A 224 -38.85 18.84 -28.36
N GLY A 225 -40.11 18.95 -28.78
CA GLY A 225 -40.62 18.43 -30.02
C GLY A 225 -39.83 19.14 -31.10
N ASP A 226 -38.89 18.39 -31.67
CA ASP A 226 -38.83 18.18 -33.10
C ASP A 226 -38.67 19.44 -33.96
N GLN A 227 -37.43 19.72 -34.35
CA GLN A 227 -37.11 20.24 -35.67
C GLN A 227 -36.03 19.33 -36.25
N ASP A 228 -36.38 18.25 -36.95
CA ASP A 228 -36.61 18.34 -38.40
C ASP A 228 -36.73 16.92 -39.02
N THR A 229 -37.74 16.84 -39.86
CA THR A 229 -38.19 15.74 -40.69
C THR A 229 -37.11 15.11 -41.59
N GLY A 230 -36.90 13.80 -41.43
CA GLY A 230 -36.35 12.92 -42.46
C GLY A 230 -37.33 11.77 -42.69
N PRO A 231 -37.78 11.51 -43.93
CA PRO A 231 -38.81 10.50 -44.17
C PRO A 231 -38.22 9.11 -43.98
N LEU A 232 -38.89 8.28 -43.18
CA LEU A 232 -39.03 6.83 -43.38
C LEU A 232 -37.87 6.16 -44.14
N ASP A 233 -36.75 5.88 -43.46
CA ASP A 233 -35.96 4.71 -43.84
C ASP A 233 -35.08 4.22 -42.69
N GLY A 234 -35.11 2.92 -42.43
CA GLY A 234 -34.14 2.28 -41.54
C GLY A 234 -34.66 1.74 -40.22
N LEU A 235 -35.77 1.00 -40.23
CA LEU A 235 -35.83 -0.18 -39.35
C LEU A 235 -34.69 -1.13 -39.76
N ARG A 236 -33.52 -1.02 -39.12
CA ARG A 236 -32.49 -2.06 -39.21
C ARG A 236 -31.88 -2.33 -37.82
N PRO A 237 -32.19 -3.48 -37.20
CA PRO A 237 -31.44 -3.96 -36.05
C PRO A 237 -30.03 -4.36 -36.53
N GLY A 238 -29.02 -3.76 -35.93
CA GLY A 238 -27.62 -4.11 -36.16
C GLY A 238 -26.90 -3.20 -37.14
N SER A 239 -26.31 -2.12 -36.64
CA SER A 239 -25.11 -1.50 -37.22
C SER A 239 -24.48 -0.55 -36.20
N PHE A 240 -23.37 -1.00 -35.62
CA PHE A 240 -22.41 -0.16 -34.91
C PHE A 240 -21.69 0.76 -35.91
N PRO A 241 -21.49 2.07 -35.62
CA PRO A 241 -20.63 2.90 -36.45
C PRO A 241 -19.30 3.26 -35.77
N GLY A 242 -18.21 3.04 -36.53
CA GLY A 242 -16.99 3.86 -36.52
C GLY A 242 -15.84 3.33 -35.67
N GLY A 243 -14.79 2.68 -36.20
CA GLY A 243 -14.30 2.76 -37.58
C GLY A 243 -13.55 4.08 -37.83
N ARG A 244 -12.56 4.42 -36.99
CA ARG A 244 -11.62 5.51 -37.30
C ARG A 244 -10.54 5.02 -38.26
N LEU A 245 -10.60 5.55 -39.48
CA LEU A 245 -9.53 5.53 -40.47
C LEU A 245 -8.25 6.11 -39.87
N ARG A 246 -7.16 5.34 -39.92
CA ARG A 246 -5.79 5.80 -39.65
C ARG A 246 -5.05 5.89 -40.99
N PRO A 247 -4.50 7.05 -41.38
CA PRO A 247 -3.69 7.17 -42.58
C PRO A 247 -2.20 6.85 -42.30
N GLY A 248 -1.62 6.06 -43.21
CA GLY A 248 -0.23 6.12 -43.70
C GLY A 248 0.96 6.00 -42.75
N SER A 249 1.77 4.94 -42.94
CA SER A 249 3.23 5.02 -43.05
C SER A 249 3.83 3.68 -43.54
N GLU A 250 4.34 3.69 -44.78
CA GLU A 250 5.65 3.16 -45.24
C GLU A 250 6.02 1.68 -44.96
N GLN A 251 6.11 0.84 -46.00
CA GLN A 251 7.36 0.53 -46.74
C GLN A 251 8.47 -0.12 -45.90
N GLY A 252 8.75 -1.39 -46.17
CA GLY A 252 9.94 -2.08 -45.65
C GLY A 252 9.93 -3.59 -45.89
N ARG A 253 10.27 -4.01 -47.11
CA ARG A 253 10.76 -5.38 -47.39
C ARG A 253 12.12 -5.56 -46.71
N SER A 254 12.33 -6.64 -45.96
CA SER A 254 13.57 -7.44 -46.06
C SER A 254 13.44 -8.79 -45.37
N SER A 255 13.93 -9.79 -46.09
CA SER A 255 14.20 -11.20 -45.81
C SER A 255 15.00 -11.53 -44.55
N ASN A 256 14.75 -12.72 -43.97
CA ASN A 256 15.72 -13.79 -43.66
C ASN A 256 14.97 -14.96 -43.00
N ALA A 257 14.79 -16.10 -43.69
CA ALA A 257 15.72 -17.23 -43.76
C ALA A 257 15.86 -17.98 -42.42
N ASN A 258 15.07 -19.06 -42.28
CA ASN A 258 15.19 -20.07 -41.23
C ASN A 258 16.12 -21.18 -41.75
N PRO A 259 17.26 -21.46 -41.11
CA PRO A 259 18.06 -22.63 -41.43
C PRO A 259 17.70 -23.81 -40.52
N ASP A 260 18.02 -25.00 -41.01
CA ASP A 260 18.17 -26.26 -40.28
C ASP A 260 16.93 -27.15 -40.15
N ASP A 261 16.59 -27.70 -41.31
CA ASP A 261 16.11 -29.07 -41.48
C ASP A 261 17.27 -29.91 -42.05
N ARG A 262 18.12 -30.50 -41.17
CA ARG A 262 19.05 -31.60 -41.47
C ARG A 262 19.48 -32.32 -40.18
N GLY A 263 19.11 -33.59 -40.06
CA GLY A 263 19.59 -34.52 -39.03
C GLY A 263 18.70 -35.73 -38.92
#